data_AF-A0A1Q3SUW8-F1
#
_entry.id   AF-A0A1Q3SUW8-F1
#
_cell.length_a   1.000
_cell.length_b   1.000
_cell.length_c   1.000
_cell.angle_alpha   90.00
_cell.angle_beta   90.00
_cell.angle_gamma   90.00
#
_symmetry.space_group_name_H-M   'P 1'
#
loop_
_entity.id
_entity.type
_entity.pdbx_description
1 polymer ?
#
loop_
_entity_poly.entity_id
_entity_poly.type
_entity_poly.pdbx_seq_one_letter_code
_entity_poly.pdbx_strand_id
1 'polypeptide(L)'
;MVTQTEATKVNHLNGLEKALTDRRHQILQLLAQYRFLTTNQIHSLLQPERPVKKTWKELDRLRKLGMIKSVSYESEKGIYGELCWLLLLRGAKVIDFRGFGRNNLRTPSPEKVAYRTLELILEWQVQHAGSNSFANWSLEKPQNLRARNSQQHTSQCYRLIEAINWKIYRQTGHKPENPEGFQTLCVPTKANDFVAYTASDNRLAVVLILPPVHASEKFWLSRIEQYQELAKELPVFGVFEDDKEALIYKPLLNPHGLRVTTLNRISVLLESIASHPKI
;
A
#
# COMPACT_ATOMS: atom_id res chain seq x y z
N MET A 1 8.93 -31.10 -31.51
CA MET A 1 9.30 -30.09 -32.53
C MET A 1 8.94 -28.72 -31.99
N VAL A 2 9.89 -28.05 -31.34
CA VAL A 2 9.76 -26.63 -30.97
C VAL A 2 9.91 -25.83 -32.26
N THR A 3 8.89 -25.05 -32.64
CA THR A 3 8.91 -24.30 -33.90
C THR A 3 10.04 -23.27 -33.85
N GLN A 4 10.83 -23.15 -34.92
CA GLN A 4 11.98 -22.21 -35.02
C GLN A 4 11.60 -20.76 -34.64
N THR A 5 10.32 -20.40 -34.75
CA THR A 5 9.74 -19.12 -34.33
C THR A 5 9.80 -18.86 -32.81
N GLU A 6 9.76 -19.89 -31.97
CA GLU A 6 9.87 -19.78 -30.51
C GLU A 6 11.32 -19.61 -30.06
N ALA A 7 12.25 -20.34 -30.67
CA ALA A 7 13.68 -20.25 -30.36
C ALA A 7 14.26 -18.85 -30.64
N THR A 8 13.84 -18.21 -31.75
CA THR A 8 14.28 -16.85 -32.09
C THR A 8 13.70 -15.79 -31.14
N LYS A 9 12.47 -15.98 -30.64
CA LYS A 9 11.85 -15.10 -29.64
C LYS A 9 12.54 -15.21 -28.27
N VAL A 10 12.92 -16.42 -27.86
CA VAL A 10 13.62 -16.66 -26.59
C VAL A 10 15.03 -16.07 -26.61
N ASN A 11 15.78 -16.21 -27.72
CA ASN A 11 17.12 -15.62 -27.85
C ASN A 11 17.09 -14.08 -27.87
N HIS A 12 16.08 -13.47 -28.49
CA HIS A 12 15.92 -12.01 -28.50
C HIS A 12 15.52 -11.45 -27.12
N LEU A 13 14.71 -12.18 -26.34
CA LEU A 13 14.37 -11.80 -24.96
C LEU A 13 15.59 -11.90 -24.02
N ASN A 14 16.38 -12.97 -24.12
CA ASN A 14 17.60 -13.17 -23.31
C ASN A 14 18.69 -12.12 -23.59
N GLY A 15 18.80 -11.63 -24.83
CA GLY A 15 19.73 -10.54 -25.18
C GLY A 15 19.31 -9.17 -24.62
N LEU A 16 17.99 -8.95 -24.45
CA LEU A 16 17.42 -7.71 -23.90
C LEU A 16 17.48 -7.66 -22.38
N GLU A 17 17.34 -8.80 -21.70
CA GLU A 17 17.54 -8.92 -20.25
C GLU A 17 18.98 -8.55 -19.86
N LYS A 18 19.97 -9.03 -20.62
CA LYS A 18 21.39 -8.65 -20.42
C LYS A 18 21.69 -7.16 -20.68
N ALA A 19 20.80 -6.44 -21.38
CA ALA A 19 20.94 -5.01 -21.68
C ALA A 19 20.15 -4.09 -20.73
N LEU A 20 19.38 -4.67 -19.79
CA LEU A 20 18.65 -3.90 -18.80
C LEU A 20 19.58 -3.54 -17.65
N THR A 21 19.71 -2.24 -17.37
CA THR A 21 20.38 -1.83 -16.14
C THR A 21 19.52 -2.21 -14.93
N ASP A 22 20.14 -2.46 -13.78
CA ASP A 22 19.44 -2.72 -12.51
C ASP A 22 18.35 -1.69 -12.24
N ARG A 23 18.64 -0.43 -12.61
CA ARG A 23 17.72 0.67 -12.46
C ARG A 23 16.43 0.51 -13.26
N ARG A 24 16.54 0.09 -14.52
CA ARG A 24 15.36 -0.18 -15.35
C ARG A 24 14.57 -1.36 -14.81
N HIS A 25 15.27 -2.35 -14.27
CA HIS A 25 14.64 -3.51 -13.64
C HIS A 25 13.80 -3.07 -12.43
N GLN A 26 14.37 -2.23 -11.54
CA GLN A 26 13.65 -1.64 -10.41
C GLN A 26 12.40 -0.85 -10.82
N ILE A 27 12.48 -0.05 -11.90
CA ILE A 27 11.31 0.69 -12.41
C ILE A 27 10.20 -0.27 -12.85
N LEU A 28 10.54 -1.36 -13.57
CA LEU A 28 9.56 -2.35 -13.99
C LEU A 28 8.92 -3.07 -12.79
N GLN A 29 9.71 -3.41 -11.77
CA GLN A 29 9.23 -4.00 -10.52
C GLN A 29 8.25 -3.07 -9.79
N LEU A 30 8.57 -1.78 -9.67
CA LEU A 30 7.65 -0.79 -9.09
C LEU A 30 6.33 -0.72 -9.87
N LEU A 31 6.39 -0.68 -11.20
CA LEU A 31 5.18 -0.63 -12.02
C LEU A 31 4.37 -1.94 -11.98
N ALA A 32 5.01 -3.08 -11.70
CA ALA A 32 4.31 -4.33 -11.43
C ALA A 32 3.59 -4.29 -10.08
N GLN A 33 4.26 -3.78 -9.05
CA GLN A 33 3.75 -3.67 -7.68
C GLN A 33 2.61 -2.65 -7.55
N TYR A 34 2.79 -1.43 -8.07
CA TYR A 34 1.84 -0.32 -7.92
C TYR A 34 0.90 -0.15 -9.11
N ARG A 35 1.12 -0.94 -10.18
CA ARG A 35 0.37 -0.96 -11.46
C ARG A 35 0.57 0.28 -12.33
N PHE A 36 0.64 1.47 -11.73
CA PHE A 36 0.96 2.73 -12.37
C PHE A 36 1.65 3.65 -11.37
N LEU A 37 2.54 4.52 -11.85
CA LEU A 37 3.18 5.57 -11.05
C LEU A 37 3.50 6.77 -11.93
N THR A 38 3.52 7.96 -11.36
CA THR A 38 4.01 9.15 -12.05
C THR A 38 5.54 9.22 -12.11
N THR A 39 6.08 10.09 -12.96
CA THR A 39 7.52 10.35 -13.01
C THR A 39 8.08 10.74 -11.64
N ASN A 40 7.40 11.65 -10.91
CA ASN A 40 7.88 12.11 -9.61
C ASN A 40 7.76 11.02 -8.55
N GLN A 41 6.67 10.22 -8.55
CA GLN A 41 6.53 9.09 -7.62
C GLN A 41 7.65 8.06 -7.81
N ILE A 42 7.96 7.67 -9.05
CA ILE A 42 9.08 6.74 -9.35
C ILE A 42 10.41 7.35 -8.92
N HIS A 43 10.59 8.65 -9.12
CA HIS A 43 11.79 9.36 -8.73
C HIS A 43 12.00 9.34 -7.21
N SER A 44 10.99 9.75 -6.44
CA SER A 44 11.03 9.78 -4.97
C SER A 44 11.27 8.42 -4.36
N LEU A 45 10.69 7.35 -4.92
CA LEU A 45 10.87 5.99 -4.41
C LEU A 45 12.27 5.43 -4.65
N LEU A 46 12.91 5.84 -5.75
CA LEU A 46 14.09 5.15 -6.21
C LEU A 46 15.39 5.95 -6.10
N GLN A 47 15.39 7.29 -6.28
CA GLN A 47 16.57 8.17 -6.20
C GLN A 47 16.14 9.62 -5.88
N PRO A 48 15.64 9.94 -4.68
CA PRO A 48 15.23 11.31 -4.35
C PRO A 48 16.40 12.32 -4.42
N GLU A 49 17.63 11.85 -4.18
CA GLU A 49 18.85 12.69 -4.16
C GLU A 49 19.38 13.11 -5.55
N ARG A 50 18.75 12.65 -6.65
CA ARG A 50 19.24 12.92 -8.00
C ARG A 50 18.30 13.86 -8.75
N PRO A 51 18.72 14.45 -9.88
CA PRO A 51 17.78 15.20 -10.71
C PRO A 51 16.73 14.29 -11.34
N VAL A 52 15.46 14.69 -11.29
CA VAL A 52 14.29 14.01 -11.94
C VAL A 52 14.55 13.66 -13.40
N LYS A 53 15.32 14.51 -14.11
CA LYS A 53 15.75 14.30 -15.51
C LYS A 53 16.39 12.93 -15.75
N LYS A 54 17.10 12.37 -14.76
CA LYS A 54 17.70 11.02 -14.88
C LYS A 54 16.62 9.93 -14.87
N THR A 55 15.65 10.03 -13.97
CA THR A 55 14.48 9.12 -13.96
C THR A 55 13.73 9.19 -15.29
N TRP A 56 13.49 10.41 -15.80
CA TRP A 56 12.82 10.61 -17.09
C TRP A 56 13.56 9.92 -18.25
N LYS A 57 14.89 10.02 -18.31
CA LYS A 57 15.69 9.34 -19.34
C LYS A 57 15.55 7.82 -19.30
N GLU A 58 15.51 7.22 -18.12
CA GLU A 58 15.32 5.77 -17.99
C GLU A 58 13.90 5.35 -18.39
N LEU A 59 12.89 6.14 -18.05
CA LEU A 59 11.50 5.92 -18.48
C LEU A 59 11.34 6.05 -19.99
N ASP A 60 11.92 7.08 -20.62
CA ASP A 60 11.87 7.25 -22.07
C ASP A 60 12.54 6.08 -22.80
N ARG A 61 13.66 5.57 -22.29
CA ARG A 61 14.32 4.36 -22.82
C ARG A 61 13.41 3.14 -22.72
N LEU A 62 12.80 2.89 -21.55
CA LEU A 62 11.86 1.78 -21.37
C LEU A 62 10.62 1.90 -22.27
N ARG A 63 10.14 3.13 -22.50
CA ARG A 63 9.05 3.42 -23.42
C ARG A 63 9.43 3.10 -24.86
N LYS A 64 10.61 3.55 -25.32
CA LYS A 64 11.14 3.24 -26.66
C LYS A 64 11.34 1.73 -26.87
N LEU A 65 11.69 1.01 -25.81
CA LEU A 65 11.78 -0.46 -25.82
C LEU A 65 10.39 -1.14 -25.78
N GLY A 66 9.29 -0.39 -25.68
CA GLY A 66 7.94 -0.94 -25.62
C GLY A 66 7.66 -1.73 -24.34
N MET A 67 8.39 -1.46 -23.25
CA MET A 67 8.21 -2.14 -21.96
C MET A 67 7.22 -1.42 -21.05
N ILE A 68 7.04 -0.11 -21.26
CA ILE A 68 6.09 0.74 -20.55
C ILE A 68 5.40 1.69 -21.54
N LYS A 69 4.25 2.25 -21.15
CA LYS A 69 3.60 3.37 -21.85
C LYS A 69 3.40 4.56 -20.92
N SER A 70 3.35 5.76 -21.48
CA SER A 70 3.02 7.00 -20.77
C SER A 70 1.59 7.44 -21.08
N VAL A 71 0.94 8.06 -20.10
CA VAL A 71 -0.33 8.79 -20.24
C VAL A 71 -0.14 10.15 -19.57
N SER A 72 -0.68 11.21 -20.16
CA SER A 72 -0.71 12.53 -19.50
C SER A 72 -1.60 12.47 -18.26
N TYR A 73 -1.07 12.89 -17.11
CA TYR A 73 -1.84 13.06 -15.88
C TYR A 73 -2.35 14.51 -15.76
N GLU A 74 -1.47 15.48 -15.99
CA GLU A 74 -1.80 16.92 -15.96
C GLU A 74 -1.89 17.46 -17.39
N SER A 75 -2.87 16.98 -18.16
CA SER A 75 -3.00 17.33 -19.59
C SER A 75 -3.15 18.83 -19.84
N GLU A 76 -3.74 19.55 -18.90
CA GLU A 76 -3.93 21.00 -18.91
C GLU A 76 -2.62 21.79 -18.87
N LYS A 77 -1.55 21.20 -18.33
CA LYS A 77 -0.20 21.79 -18.33
C LYS A 77 0.58 21.48 -19.61
N GLY A 78 -0.04 20.79 -20.57
CA GLY A 78 0.55 20.47 -21.87
C GLY A 78 1.85 19.67 -21.75
N ILE A 79 2.90 20.10 -22.44
CA ILE A 79 4.21 19.42 -22.44
C ILE A 79 4.93 19.44 -21.09
N TYR A 80 4.51 20.32 -20.18
CA TYR A 80 5.04 20.42 -18.82
C TYR A 80 4.25 19.58 -17.81
N GLY A 81 3.14 18.98 -18.25
CA GLY A 81 2.32 18.12 -17.42
C GLY A 81 3.03 16.86 -17.00
N GLU A 82 2.74 16.40 -15.78
CA GLU A 82 3.26 15.15 -15.28
C GLU A 82 2.72 13.95 -16.08
N LEU A 83 3.58 12.95 -16.27
CA LEU A 83 3.27 11.70 -16.97
C LEU A 83 3.07 10.57 -15.96
N CYS A 84 2.02 9.77 -16.19
CA CYS A 84 1.78 8.50 -15.53
C CYS A 84 2.25 7.33 -16.41
N TRP A 85 2.94 6.37 -15.81
CA TRP A 85 3.58 5.26 -16.49
C TRP A 85 2.89 3.96 -16.15
N LEU A 86 2.68 3.11 -17.16
CA LEU A 86 2.05 1.80 -17.01
C LEU A 86 2.95 0.72 -17.61
N LEU A 87 3.01 -0.43 -16.92
CA LEU A 87 3.72 -1.61 -17.40
C LEU A 87 3.02 -2.19 -18.64
N LEU A 88 3.81 -2.61 -19.63
CA LEU A 88 3.32 -3.37 -20.79
C LEU A 88 3.72 -4.84 -20.69
N LEU A 89 3.05 -5.70 -21.47
CA LEU A 89 3.28 -7.14 -21.45
C LEU A 89 4.77 -7.51 -21.65
N ARG A 90 5.46 -6.77 -22.52
CA ARG A 90 6.90 -6.97 -22.75
C ARG A 90 7.73 -6.69 -21.50
N GLY A 91 7.44 -5.59 -20.79
CA GLY A 91 8.11 -5.26 -19.54
C GLY A 91 7.81 -6.28 -18.44
N ALA A 92 6.56 -6.76 -18.36
CA ALA A 92 6.16 -7.78 -17.40
C ALA A 92 6.90 -9.12 -17.61
N LYS A 93 7.09 -9.54 -18.87
CA LYS A 93 7.84 -10.76 -19.20
C LYS A 93 9.30 -10.70 -18.74
N VAL A 94 9.95 -9.54 -18.89
CA VAL A 94 11.36 -9.31 -18.50
C VAL A 94 11.58 -9.44 -16.98
N ILE A 95 10.53 -9.30 -16.17
CA ILE A 95 10.60 -9.42 -14.70
C ILE A 95 9.83 -10.64 -14.17
N ASP A 96 9.49 -11.60 -15.03
CA ASP A 96 8.61 -12.76 -14.75
C ASP A 96 7.33 -12.40 -13.97
N PHE A 97 6.72 -11.25 -14.26
CA PHE A 97 5.50 -10.81 -13.57
C PHE A 97 4.26 -11.52 -14.12
N ARG A 98 3.90 -12.65 -13.49
CA ARG A 98 2.75 -13.50 -13.86
C ARG A 98 1.39 -12.85 -13.60
N GLY A 99 1.33 -11.80 -12.77
CA GLY A 99 0.10 -11.07 -12.43
C GLY A 99 -0.38 -10.10 -13.51
N PHE A 100 0.29 -10.02 -14.65
CA PHE A 100 -0.06 -9.08 -15.73
C PHE A 100 -1.39 -9.43 -16.40
N GLY A 101 -2.32 -8.47 -16.45
CA GLY A 101 -3.61 -8.65 -17.14
C GLY A 101 -4.21 -7.35 -17.68
N ARG A 102 -5.46 -7.43 -18.17
CA ARG A 102 -6.21 -6.29 -18.75
C ARG A 102 -6.22 -5.07 -17.82
N ASN A 103 -6.25 -5.31 -16.52
CA ASN A 103 -6.21 -4.27 -15.49
C ASN A 103 -4.95 -3.41 -15.61
N ASN A 104 -3.77 -3.98 -15.83
CA ASN A 104 -2.50 -3.23 -15.94
C ASN A 104 -2.46 -2.25 -17.11
N LEU A 105 -3.34 -2.43 -18.12
CA LEU A 105 -3.41 -1.56 -19.29
C LEU A 105 -4.38 -0.39 -19.12
N ARG A 106 -5.26 -0.42 -18.11
CA ARG A 106 -6.27 0.62 -17.89
C ARG A 106 -5.62 1.88 -17.37
N THR A 107 -5.82 2.98 -18.08
CA THR A 107 -5.41 4.32 -17.66
C THR A 107 -6.03 4.68 -16.30
N PRO A 108 -5.24 5.11 -15.31
CA PRO A 108 -5.78 5.57 -14.04
C PRO A 108 -6.50 6.90 -14.21
N SER A 109 -7.54 7.14 -13.40
CA SER A 109 -8.15 8.47 -13.31
C SER A 109 -7.28 9.39 -12.44
N PRO A 110 -7.41 10.72 -12.55
CA PRO A 110 -6.62 11.65 -11.75
C PRO A 110 -6.73 11.39 -10.24
N GLU A 111 -7.92 11.08 -9.76
CA GLU A 111 -8.18 10.79 -8.34
C GLU A 111 -7.45 9.54 -7.87
N LYS A 112 -7.31 8.53 -8.75
CA LYS A 112 -6.52 7.33 -8.45
C LYS A 112 -5.03 7.62 -8.39
N VAL A 113 -4.54 8.56 -9.20
CA VAL A 113 -3.14 9.00 -9.15
C VAL A 113 -2.88 9.78 -7.87
N ALA A 114 -3.77 10.71 -7.52
CA ALA A 114 -3.69 11.46 -6.26
C ALA A 114 -3.76 10.52 -5.04
N TYR A 115 -4.72 9.60 -5.00
CA TYR A 115 -4.81 8.61 -3.93
C TYR A 115 -3.54 7.75 -3.82
N ARG A 116 -2.94 7.38 -4.96
CA ARG A 116 -1.66 6.62 -4.96
C ARG A 116 -0.54 7.41 -4.28
N THR A 117 -0.49 8.73 -4.45
CA THR A 117 0.49 9.56 -3.73
C THR A 117 0.31 9.42 -2.22
N LEU A 118 -0.94 9.48 -1.74
CA LEU A 118 -1.25 9.32 -0.31
C LEU A 118 -0.85 7.93 0.22
N GLU A 119 -1.11 6.87 -0.55
CA GLU A 119 -0.70 5.51 -0.18
C GLU A 119 0.81 5.35 -0.07
N LEU A 120 1.57 5.97 -0.99
CA LEU A 120 3.04 5.93 -0.97
C LEU A 120 3.61 6.71 0.23
N ILE A 121 3.01 7.86 0.56
CA ILE A 121 3.39 8.62 1.75
C ILE A 121 3.12 7.79 3.01
N LEU A 122 1.95 7.16 3.10
CA LEU A 122 1.60 6.29 4.22
C LEU A 122 2.61 5.15 4.37
N GLU A 123 2.92 4.45 3.28
CA GLU A 123 3.91 3.37 3.27
C GLU A 123 5.28 3.84 3.73
N TRP A 124 5.75 4.98 3.21
CA TRP A 124 7.02 5.57 3.63
C TRP A 124 7.02 5.88 5.13
N GLN A 125 5.95 6.50 5.65
CA GLN A 125 5.82 6.84 7.06
C GLN A 125 5.84 5.61 7.97
N VAL A 126 5.16 4.53 7.58
CA VAL A 126 5.15 3.27 8.36
C VAL A 126 6.51 2.60 8.32
N GLN A 127 7.19 2.59 7.17
CA GLN A 127 8.53 1.99 7.04
C GLN A 127 9.60 2.75 7.84
N HIS A 128 9.42 4.07 8.00
CA HIS A 128 10.35 4.89 8.77
C HIS A 128 9.96 4.98 10.25
N ALA A 129 8.74 4.55 10.60
CA ALA A 129 8.32 4.42 11.99
C ALA A 129 9.21 3.38 12.67
N GLY A 130 9.94 3.79 13.70
CA GLY A 130 10.83 2.90 14.42
C GLY A 130 12.26 2.87 13.88
N SER A 131 12.64 3.77 12.98
CA SER A 131 14.09 4.03 12.73
C SER A 131 14.84 4.37 14.03
N ASN A 132 14.12 4.88 15.03
CA ASN A 132 14.62 5.22 16.36
C ASN A 132 14.14 4.28 17.48
N SER A 133 13.43 3.17 17.17
CA SER A 133 12.86 2.26 18.17
C SER A 133 13.14 0.80 17.81
N PHE A 134 13.09 -0.12 18.78
CA PHE A 134 13.20 -1.57 18.49
C PHE A 134 11.98 -2.16 17.75
N ALA A 135 10.94 -1.36 17.48
CA ALA A 135 9.75 -1.79 16.77
C ALA A 135 9.92 -1.67 15.26
N ASN A 136 10.19 -2.79 14.60
CA ASN A 136 10.16 -2.90 13.14
C ASN A 136 8.71 -2.98 12.65
N TRP A 137 8.14 -1.83 12.28
CA TRP A 137 6.81 -1.75 11.71
C TRP A 137 6.77 -2.25 10.26
N SER A 138 5.68 -2.92 9.92
CA SER A 138 5.35 -3.40 8.58
C SER A 138 3.93 -3.00 8.24
N LEU A 139 3.62 -2.88 6.94
CA LEU A 139 2.31 -2.42 6.47
C LEU A 139 1.64 -3.49 5.60
N GLU A 140 0.49 -3.98 6.07
CA GLU A 140 -0.39 -4.83 5.28
C GLU A 140 -1.35 -3.97 4.46
N LYS A 141 -1.35 -4.13 3.13
CA LYS A 141 -2.10 -3.27 2.18
C LYS A 141 -3.45 -3.88 1.81
N PRO A 142 -4.52 -3.07 1.66
CA PRO A 142 -5.84 -3.51 1.22
C PRO A 142 -5.78 -4.49 0.04
N GLN A 143 -6.47 -5.63 0.19
CA GLN A 143 -6.54 -6.62 -0.87
C GLN A 143 -7.68 -6.32 -1.84
N ASN A 144 -7.47 -6.61 -3.13
CA ASN A 144 -8.54 -6.56 -4.13
C ASN A 144 -9.46 -7.78 -3.97
N LEU A 145 -10.37 -7.72 -2.99
CA LEU A 145 -11.37 -8.75 -2.78
C LEU A 145 -12.34 -8.78 -3.97
N ARG A 146 -12.22 -9.80 -4.83
CA ARG A 146 -13.29 -10.11 -5.78
C ARG A 146 -14.46 -10.69 -4.99
N ALA A 147 -15.68 -10.31 -5.34
CA ALA A 147 -16.91 -10.74 -4.66
C ALA A 147 -17.05 -12.26 -4.46
N ARG A 148 -16.34 -13.09 -5.25
CA ARG A 148 -16.33 -14.56 -5.13
C ARG A 148 -15.50 -15.11 -3.94
N ASN A 149 -14.62 -14.32 -3.33
CA ASN A 149 -13.76 -14.75 -2.22
C ASN A 149 -14.16 -14.13 -0.87
N SER A 150 -15.41 -13.66 -0.74
CA SER A 150 -15.91 -12.92 0.43
C SER A 150 -15.92 -13.71 1.76
N GLN A 151 -15.65 -15.02 1.71
CA GLN A 151 -15.60 -15.91 2.87
C GLN A 151 -14.19 -16.16 3.40
N GLN A 152 -13.14 -15.73 2.69
CA GLN A 152 -11.75 -15.94 3.16
C GLN A 152 -11.28 -14.73 3.98
N HIS A 153 -10.66 -15.01 5.13
CA HIS A 153 -10.00 -14.00 5.94
C HIS A 153 -8.87 -13.34 5.15
N THR A 154 -8.81 -12.01 5.20
CA THR A 154 -7.74 -11.22 4.61
C THR A 154 -6.46 -11.31 5.43
N SER A 155 -5.30 -10.99 4.85
CA SER A 155 -4.04 -10.90 5.61
C SER A 155 -4.14 -9.89 6.76
N GLN A 156 -4.89 -8.79 6.55
CA GLN A 156 -5.24 -7.82 7.58
C GLN A 156 -5.96 -8.47 8.77
N CYS A 157 -6.98 -9.27 8.49
CA CYS A 157 -7.75 -9.95 9.51
C CYS A 157 -6.84 -10.83 10.38
N TYR A 158 -5.93 -11.59 9.77
CA TYR A 158 -4.95 -12.39 10.51
C TYR A 158 -4.05 -11.54 11.41
N ARG A 159 -3.53 -10.40 10.91
CA ARG A 159 -2.71 -9.48 11.72
C ARG A 159 -3.45 -8.91 12.92
N LEU A 160 -4.73 -8.58 12.75
CA LEU A 160 -5.55 -8.04 13.83
C LEU A 160 -5.88 -9.10 14.88
N ILE A 161 -6.24 -10.32 14.46
CA ILE A 161 -6.47 -11.45 15.37
C ILE A 161 -5.20 -11.76 16.16
N GLU A 162 -4.06 -11.84 15.48
CA GLU A 162 -2.76 -12.07 16.10
C GLU A 162 -2.48 -11.03 17.20
N ALA A 163 -2.70 -9.74 16.92
CA ALA A 163 -2.48 -8.68 17.91
C ALA A 163 -3.42 -8.77 19.12
N ILE A 164 -4.71 -9.08 18.91
CA ILE A 164 -5.68 -9.25 20.01
C ILE A 164 -5.31 -10.44 20.89
N ASN A 165 -4.98 -11.59 20.27
CA ASN A 165 -4.58 -12.79 20.99
C ASN A 165 -3.36 -12.53 21.88
N TRP A 166 -2.38 -11.76 21.39
CA TRP A 166 -1.21 -11.38 22.18
C TRP A 166 -1.50 -10.38 23.28
N LYS A 167 -2.42 -9.44 23.04
CA LYS A 167 -2.90 -8.52 24.09
C LYS A 167 -3.56 -9.30 25.23
N ILE A 168 -4.50 -10.20 24.91
CA ILE A 168 -5.18 -11.06 25.89
C ILE A 168 -4.18 -11.92 26.65
N TYR A 169 -3.22 -12.53 25.95
CA TYR A 169 -2.17 -13.34 26.58
C TYR A 169 -1.38 -12.53 27.61
N ARG A 170 -0.99 -11.29 27.30
CA ARG A 170 -0.27 -10.43 28.26
C ARG A 170 -1.10 -10.04 29.46
N GLN A 171 -2.38 -9.75 29.25
CA GLN A 171 -3.29 -9.34 30.32
C GLN A 171 -3.64 -10.49 31.27
N THR A 172 -3.77 -11.71 30.75
CA THR A 172 -4.29 -12.86 31.51
C THR A 172 -3.24 -13.92 31.87
N GLY A 173 -2.10 -13.93 31.19
CA GLY A 173 -1.10 -15.01 31.28
C GLY A 173 -1.53 -16.31 30.58
N HIS A 174 -2.77 -16.39 30.06
CA HIS A 174 -3.29 -17.58 29.40
C HIS A 174 -3.02 -17.53 27.90
N LYS A 175 -2.14 -18.42 27.42
CA LYS A 175 -1.87 -18.55 25.99
C LYS A 175 -3.17 -18.97 25.31
N PRO A 176 -3.59 -18.33 24.21
CA PRO A 176 -4.80 -18.73 23.52
C PRO A 176 -4.69 -20.22 23.17
N GLU A 177 -5.70 -21.01 23.58
CA GLU A 177 -5.73 -22.47 23.38
C GLU A 177 -5.61 -22.85 21.91
N ASN A 178 -6.05 -21.95 21.03
CA ASN A 178 -5.76 -21.99 19.61
C ASN A 178 -5.27 -20.59 19.17
N PRO A 179 -3.95 -20.34 19.06
CA PRO A 179 -3.42 -19.06 18.59
C PRO A 179 -3.77 -18.80 17.11
N GLU A 180 -4.13 -19.85 16.37
CA GLU A 180 -4.70 -19.80 15.01
C GLU A 180 -6.24 -19.85 15.03
N GLY A 181 -6.84 -19.94 16.21
CA GLY A 181 -8.27 -20.05 16.44
C GLY A 181 -8.93 -18.69 16.50
N PHE A 182 -10.09 -18.61 15.88
CA PHE A 182 -10.85 -17.38 15.78
C PHE A 182 -11.59 -17.07 17.08
N GLN A 183 -10.91 -16.48 18.06
CA GLN A 183 -11.58 -15.71 19.13
C GLN A 183 -11.85 -14.30 18.57
N THR A 184 -12.92 -14.20 17.77
CA THR A 184 -13.08 -13.23 16.69
C THR A 184 -14.18 -12.19 16.86
N LEU A 185 -14.88 -12.15 17.99
CA LEU A 185 -16.11 -11.35 18.10
C LEU A 185 -15.91 -9.86 17.73
N CYS A 186 -14.70 -9.34 17.87
CA CYS A 186 -14.38 -7.93 17.60
C CYS A 186 -13.64 -7.66 16.28
N VAL A 187 -13.13 -8.67 15.55
CA VAL A 187 -12.41 -8.44 14.28
C VAL A 187 -13.37 -8.60 13.10
N PRO A 188 -13.63 -7.53 12.32
CA PRO A 188 -14.55 -7.64 11.20
C PRO A 188 -13.98 -8.57 10.13
N THR A 189 -14.77 -9.56 9.68
CA THR A 189 -14.37 -10.51 8.62
C THR A 189 -14.03 -9.83 7.30
N LYS A 190 -14.55 -8.62 7.09
CA LYS A 190 -14.30 -7.76 5.92
C LYS A 190 -13.21 -6.70 6.15
N ALA A 191 -12.42 -6.79 7.22
CA ALA A 191 -11.28 -5.91 7.48
C ALA A 191 -10.37 -5.85 6.23
N ASN A 192 -10.27 -4.67 5.62
CA ASN A 192 -9.54 -4.52 4.36
C ASN A 192 -8.97 -3.11 4.19
N ASP A 193 -8.73 -2.39 5.28
CA ASP A 193 -7.97 -1.14 5.27
C ASP A 193 -6.50 -1.44 5.61
N PHE A 194 -5.65 -0.42 5.67
CA PHE A 194 -4.24 -0.65 5.97
C PHE A 194 -4.07 -1.10 7.41
N VAL A 195 -3.17 -2.07 7.65
CA VAL A 195 -2.81 -2.50 9.01
C VAL A 195 -1.31 -2.35 9.18
N ALA A 196 -0.89 -1.41 10.03
CA ALA A 196 0.49 -1.35 10.49
C ALA A 196 0.67 -2.35 11.63
N TYR A 197 1.72 -3.16 11.60
CA TYR A 197 1.99 -4.17 12.63
C TYR A 197 3.47 -4.37 12.90
N THR A 198 3.82 -4.87 14.08
CA THR A 198 5.20 -5.26 14.45
C THR A 198 5.33 -6.78 14.48
N ALA A 199 6.40 -7.32 13.90
CA ALA A 199 6.67 -8.76 13.95
C ALA A 199 7.34 -9.25 15.26
N SER A 200 7.78 -8.32 16.11
CA SER A 200 8.48 -8.62 17.38
C SER A 200 7.53 -9.06 18.50
N ASP A 201 8.09 -9.41 19.66
CA ASP A 201 7.40 -9.94 20.85
C ASP A 201 6.18 -9.11 21.30
N ASN A 202 6.12 -7.83 20.92
CA ASN A 202 5.01 -6.96 21.25
C ASN A 202 3.78 -7.09 20.34
N ARG A 203 3.90 -7.75 19.17
CA ARG A 203 2.83 -8.02 18.16
C ARG A 203 1.71 -6.96 18.15
N LEU A 204 2.12 -5.70 18.07
CA LEU A 204 1.19 -4.58 18.01
C LEU A 204 0.58 -4.50 16.62
N ALA A 205 -0.67 -4.06 16.55
CA ALA A 205 -1.32 -3.73 15.30
C ALA A 205 -2.15 -2.45 15.44
N VAL A 206 -2.19 -1.67 14.36
CA VAL A 206 -2.93 -0.42 14.24
C VAL A 206 -3.64 -0.42 12.89
N VAL A 207 -4.95 -0.15 12.89
CA VAL A 207 -5.71 0.04 11.65
C VAL A 207 -5.56 1.48 11.20
N LEU A 208 -5.18 1.68 9.94
CA LEU A 208 -4.99 2.96 9.28
C LEU A 208 -5.97 3.06 8.10
N ILE A 209 -7.04 3.84 8.30
CA ILE A 209 -8.09 4.05 7.28
C ILE A 209 -7.70 5.28 6.48
N LEU A 210 -7.09 5.06 5.32
CA LEU A 210 -6.80 6.11 4.35
C LEU A 210 -8.01 6.25 3.39
N PRO A 211 -8.75 7.38 3.44
CA PRO A 211 -9.92 7.57 2.60
C PRO A 211 -9.54 7.81 1.13
N PRO A 212 -10.33 7.32 0.16
CA PRO A 212 -10.17 7.76 -1.23
C PRO A 212 -10.39 9.27 -1.34
N VAL A 213 -9.85 9.88 -2.40
CA VAL A 213 -10.08 11.31 -2.70
C VAL A 213 -11.59 11.56 -2.78
N HIS A 214 -12.06 12.59 -2.08
CA HIS A 214 -13.49 12.94 -1.94
C HIS A 214 -14.34 11.87 -1.23
N ALA A 215 -13.77 11.12 -0.28
CA ALA A 215 -14.56 10.25 0.59
C ALA A 215 -15.69 11.03 1.27
N SER A 216 -16.91 10.53 1.11
CA SER A 216 -18.10 11.13 1.68
C SER A 216 -18.31 10.69 3.13
N GLU A 217 -19.21 11.36 3.84
CA GLU A 217 -19.66 10.93 5.17
C GLU A 217 -20.13 9.47 5.18
N LYS A 218 -20.81 9.01 4.11
CA LYS A 218 -21.25 7.62 3.96
C LYS A 218 -20.07 6.61 3.99
N PHE A 219 -18.91 6.98 3.46
CA PHE A 219 -17.72 6.15 3.56
C PHE A 219 -17.31 5.96 5.03
N TRP A 220 -17.29 7.04 5.80
CA TRP A 220 -16.92 7.02 7.21
C TRP A 220 -17.93 6.30 8.09
N LEU A 221 -19.24 6.49 7.86
CA LEU A 221 -20.28 5.75 8.56
C LEU A 221 -20.14 4.23 8.36
N SER A 222 -19.81 3.80 7.14
CA SER A 222 -19.53 2.38 6.87
C SER A 222 -18.29 1.87 7.62
N ARG A 223 -17.27 2.71 7.78
CA ARG A 223 -16.06 2.37 8.54
C ARG A 223 -16.29 2.33 10.05
N ILE A 224 -17.13 3.22 10.57
CA ILE A 224 -17.58 3.18 11.97
C ILE A 224 -18.30 1.86 12.25
N GLU A 225 -19.30 1.51 11.44
CA GLU A 225 -20.04 0.25 11.58
C GLU A 225 -19.09 -0.96 11.58
N GLN A 226 -18.06 -0.90 10.74
CA GLN A 226 -17.08 -1.96 10.59
C GLN A 226 -16.09 -2.07 11.78
N TYR A 227 -15.59 -0.95 12.31
CA TYR A 227 -14.43 -0.95 13.22
C TYR A 227 -14.71 -0.48 14.65
N GLN A 228 -15.91 0.01 14.98
CA GLN A 228 -16.18 0.54 16.33
C GLN A 228 -15.97 -0.49 17.46
N GLU A 229 -16.29 -1.76 17.22
CA GLU A 229 -16.04 -2.82 18.20
C GLU A 229 -14.55 -3.13 18.32
N LEU A 230 -13.84 -3.20 17.19
CA LEU A 230 -12.38 -3.36 17.17
C LEU A 230 -11.65 -2.22 17.87
N ALA A 231 -12.16 -0.99 17.76
CA ALA A 231 -11.54 0.21 18.32
C ALA A 231 -11.49 0.21 19.86
N LYS A 232 -12.29 -0.65 20.52
CA LYS A 232 -12.20 -0.92 21.95
C LYS A 232 -10.95 -1.73 22.30
N GLU A 233 -10.50 -2.58 21.37
CA GLU A 233 -9.38 -3.50 21.58
C GLU A 233 -8.07 -3.00 21.01
N LEU A 234 -8.07 -2.45 19.81
CA LEU A 234 -6.90 -1.99 19.08
C LEU A 234 -7.06 -0.54 18.61
N PRO A 235 -5.96 0.22 18.45
CA PRO A 235 -6.03 1.55 17.89
C PRO A 235 -6.50 1.52 16.43
N VAL A 236 -7.54 2.32 16.12
CA VAL A 236 -8.06 2.54 14.76
C VAL A 236 -8.00 4.03 14.46
N PHE A 237 -7.35 4.41 13.36
CA PHE A 237 -7.19 5.80 12.95
C PHE A 237 -7.76 6.06 11.56
N GLY A 238 -8.57 7.11 11.43
CA GLY A 238 -8.76 7.80 10.16
C GLY A 238 -7.52 8.63 9.84
N VAL A 239 -6.92 8.40 8.67
CA VAL A 239 -5.68 9.05 8.24
C VAL A 239 -6.00 10.06 7.14
N PHE A 240 -5.76 11.34 7.42
CA PHE A 240 -6.08 12.44 6.51
C PHE A 240 -4.81 13.04 5.89
N GLU A 241 -4.96 13.73 4.77
CA GLU A 241 -3.85 14.44 4.15
C GLU A 241 -3.37 15.60 5.03
N ASP A 242 -4.32 16.37 5.58
CA ASP A 242 -4.05 17.54 6.40
C ASP A 242 -4.90 17.63 7.68
N ASP A 243 -4.53 18.57 8.55
CA ASP A 243 -5.21 18.81 9.83
C ASP A 243 -6.63 19.36 9.65
N LYS A 244 -6.91 20.07 8.55
CA LYS A 244 -8.22 20.67 8.31
C LYS A 244 -9.27 19.59 8.07
N GLU A 245 -8.97 18.62 7.21
CA GLU A 245 -9.85 17.46 6.98
C GLU A 245 -10.00 16.61 8.24
N ALA A 246 -8.90 16.36 8.95
CA ALA A 246 -8.93 15.60 10.20
C ALA A 246 -9.86 16.24 11.23
N LEU A 247 -9.84 17.57 11.37
CA LEU A 247 -10.69 18.32 12.29
C LEU A 247 -12.18 18.25 11.91
N ILE A 248 -12.51 18.22 10.61
CA ILE A 248 -13.89 18.09 10.13
C ILE A 248 -14.49 16.75 10.54
N TYR A 249 -13.73 15.65 10.42
CA TYR A 249 -14.23 14.30 10.71
C TYR A 249 -14.02 13.84 12.15
N LYS A 250 -13.24 14.56 12.95
CA LYS A 250 -13.00 14.24 14.37
C LYS A 250 -14.29 14.09 15.19
N PRO A 251 -15.31 14.97 15.10
CA PRO A 251 -16.55 14.82 15.84
C PRO A 251 -17.36 13.59 15.41
N LEU A 252 -17.21 13.15 14.16
CA LEU A 252 -17.87 11.95 13.64
C LEU A 252 -17.20 10.66 14.11
N LEU A 253 -15.85 10.62 14.12
CA LEU A 253 -15.10 9.38 14.38
C LEU A 253 -14.86 9.11 15.86
N ASN A 254 -14.50 10.15 16.64
CA ASN A 254 -14.09 9.99 18.03
C ASN A 254 -15.15 9.34 18.96
N PRO A 255 -16.46 9.65 18.86
CA PRO A 255 -17.47 9.01 19.69
C PRO A 255 -17.54 7.48 19.56
N HIS A 256 -17.05 6.95 18.44
CA HIS A 256 -17.02 5.51 18.15
C HIS A 256 -15.65 4.86 18.41
N GLY A 257 -14.73 5.56 19.09
CA GLY A 257 -13.39 5.07 19.42
C GLY A 257 -12.37 5.18 18.28
N LEU A 258 -12.79 5.56 17.08
CA LEU A 258 -11.91 5.82 15.94
C LEU A 258 -11.25 7.19 16.13
N ARG A 259 -9.92 7.23 16.13
CA ARG A 259 -9.16 8.47 16.28
C ARG A 259 -8.82 9.06 14.91
N VAL A 260 -8.41 10.32 14.89
CA VAL A 260 -7.93 10.99 13.67
C VAL A 260 -6.44 11.26 13.75
N THR A 261 -5.76 11.16 12.62
CA THR A 261 -4.36 11.56 12.46
C THR A 261 -4.12 12.05 11.04
N THR A 262 -2.95 12.59 10.78
CA THR A 262 -2.51 13.05 9.46
C THR A 262 -1.38 12.18 8.94
N LEU A 263 -1.23 12.09 7.62
CA LEU A 263 -0.18 11.30 6.97
C LEU A 263 1.22 11.62 7.52
N ASN A 264 1.54 12.90 7.69
CA ASN A 264 2.85 13.34 8.18
C ASN A 264 3.13 13.04 9.66
N ARG A 265 2.15 12.53 10.42
CA ARG A 265 2.30 12.17 11.84
C ARG A 265 2.31 10.67 12.10
N ILE A 266 2.19 9.84 11.06
CA ILE A 266 2.09 8.39 11.21
C ILE A 266 3.34 7.78 11.87
N SER A 267 4.55 8.19 11.48
CA SER A 267 5.78 7.66 12.09
C SER A 267 5.83 7.91 13.60
N VAL A 268 5.62 9.16 14.01
CA VAL A 268 5.59 9.59 15.41
C VAL A 268 4.47 8.88 16.19
N LEU A 269 3.30 8.71 15.58
CA LEU A 269 2.18 8.01 16.19
C LEU A 269 2.54 6.55 16.50
N LEU A 270 3.12 5.84 15.54
CA LEU A 270 3.50 4.43 15.69
C LEU A 270 4.64 4.25 16.71
N GLU A 271 5.60 5.16 16.76
CA GLU A 271 6.66 5.18 17.79
C GLU A 271 6.09 5.41 19.20
N SER A 272 5.12 6.31 19.34
CA SER A 272 4.43 6.55 20.60
C SER A 272 3.68 5.30 21.09
N ILE A 273 3.00 4.60 20.18
CA ILE A 273 2.29 3.34 20.46
C ILE A 273 3.27 2.23 20.87
N ALA A 274 4.41 2.12 20.18
CA ALA A 274 5.45 1.14 20.50
C ALA A 274 6.10 1.40 21.87
N SER A 275 6.22 2.67 22.27
CA SER A 275 6.83 3.08 23.54
C SER A 275 5.88 2.94 24.73
N HIS A 276 4.57 3.05 24.48
CA HIS A 276 3.52 2.93 25.49
C HIS A 276 2.46 1.93 25.02
N PRO A 277 2.79 0.63 24.89
CA PRO A 277 1.79 -0.37 24.62
C PRO A 277 0.84 -0.36 25.81
N LYS A 278 -0.35 0.22 25.64
CA LYS A 278 -1.38 0.17 26.69
C LYS A 278 -1.68 -1.31 26.93
N ILE A 279 -1.19 -1.81 28.07
CA ILE A 279 -1.47 -3.15 28.62
C ILE A 279 -2.94 -3.18 28.98
#